data_AF-A0A3R6A2E0-F1
#
_entry.id   AF-A0A3R6A2E0-F1
#
_cell.length_a   1.000
_cell.length_b   1.000
_cell.length_c   1.000
_cell.angle_alpha   90.00
_cell.angle_beta   90.00
_cell.angle_gamma   90.00
#
_symmetry.space_group_name_H-M   'P 1'
#
loop_
_entity.id
_entity.type
_entity.pdbx_description
1 polymer ?
#
loop_
_entity_poly.entity_id
_entity_poly.type
_entity_poly.pdbx_seq_one_letter_code
_entity_poly.pdbx_strand_id
1 'polypeptide(L)'
;MEGLELICFQIISFAGEAKSSYMGAIHTAKAGNYEEAEKMIKEGSNVFLQAHKAHADLIQKEAAGDMTETPNLLLIHAEDQLMAAETCKILAVELIDTYKRISILEAKEA
;
A
#
# COMPACT_ATOMS: atom_id res chain seq x y z
N MET A 1 17.67 8.21 15.35
CA MET A 1 17.14 6.90 14.95
C MET A 1 18.20 6.22 14.13
N GLU A 2 18.60 5.03 14.53
CA GLU A 2 19.64 4.22 13.87
C GLU A 2 19.13 2.78 13.71
N GLY A 3 19.74 2.01 12.80
CA GLY A 3 19.46 0.57 12.67
C GLY A 3 18.02 0.22 12.32
N LEU A 4 17.46 -0.75 13.06
CA LEU A 4 16.14 -1.33 12.81
C LEU A 4 15.02 -0.27 12.93
N GLU A 5 15.10 0.64 13.89
CA GLU A 5 14.08 1.68 14.09
C GLU A 5 13.89 2.54 12.85
N LEU A 6 15.00 2.96 12.21
CA LEU A 6 14.94 3.79 11.01
C LEU A 6 14.25 3.06 9.85
N ILE A 7 14.53 1.77 9.70
CA ILE A 7 13.90 0.92 8.67
C ILE A 7 12.41 0.79 8.96
N CYS A 8 12.01 0.54 10.21
CA CYS A 8 10.61 0.48 10.60
C CYS A 8 9.87 1.79 10.27
N PHE A 9 10.45 2.95 10.59
CA PHE A 9 9.84 4.24 10.26
C PHE A 9 9.75 4.49 8.75
N GLN A 10 10.73 4.03 7.96
CA GLN A 10 10.65 4.08 6.49
C GLN A 10 9.49 3.23 5.97
N ILE A 11 9.35 1.98 6.45
CA ILE A 11 8.24 1.09 6.09
C ILE A 11 6.90 1.75 6.44
N ILE A 12 6.74 2.22 7.69
CA ILE A 12 5.51 2.87 8.16
C ILE A 12 5.15 4.09 7.30
N SER A 13 6.12 4.94 7.00
CA SER A 13 5.90 6.17 6.22
C SER A 13 5.46 5.85 4.79
N PHE A 14 6.21 5.03 4.07
CA PHE A 14 5.91 4.70 2.68
C PHE A 14 4.64 3.84 2.54
N ALA A 15 4.39 2.90 3.46
CA ALA A 15 3.15 2.13 3.48
C ALA A 15 1.94 3.03 3.76
N GLY A 16 2.05 3.97 4.71
CA GLY A 16 1.00 4.93 5.04
C GLY A 16 0.66 5.86 3.87
N GLU A 17 1.67 6.38 3.18
CA GLU A 17 1.49 7.22 1.99
C GLU A 17 0.84 6.43 0.84
N ALA A 18 1.33 5.23 0.55
CA ALA A 18 0.76 4.36 -0.47
C ALA A 18 -0.71 4.03 -0.18
N LYS A 19 -1.03 3.63 1.06
CA LYS A 19 -2.39 3.34 1.51
C LYS A 19 -3.32 4.54 1.36
N SER A 20 -2.82 5.74 1.67
CA SER A 20 -3.59 6.98 1.51
C SER A 20 -3.94 7.22 0.03
N SER A 21 -2.99 6.97 -0.87
CA SER A 21 -3.22 7.07 -2.31
C SER A 21 -4.24 6.04 -2.81
N TYR A 22 -4.16 4.78 -2.35
CA TYR A 22 -5.14 3.74 -2.72
C TYR A 22 -6.55 4.05 -2.22
N MET A 23 -6.69 4.54 -0.99
CA MET A 23 -7.99 4.98 -0.46
C MET A 23 -8.55 6.17 -1.24
N GLY A 24 -7.68 7.11 -1.63
CA GLY A 24 -8.05 8.21 -2.51
C GLY A 24 -8.54 7.72 -3.88
N ALA A 25 -7.87 6.74 -4.48
CA ALA A 25 -8.27 6.14 -5.75
C ALA A 25 -9.69 5.54 -5.69
N ILE A 26 -10.02 4.85 -4.60
CA ILE A 26 -11.38 4.31 -4.37
C ILE A 26 -12.41 5.43 -4.38
N HIS A 27 -12.14 6.53 -3.66
CA HIS A 27 -13.08 7.66 -3.57
C HIS A 27 -13.24 8.36 -4.93
N THR A 28 -12.13 8.56 -5.65
CA THR A 28 -12.10 9.17 -6.98
C THR A 28 -12.86 8.32 -8.00
N ALA A 29 -12.70 7.00 -8.00
CA ALA A 29 -13.46 6.09 -8.87
C ALA A 29 -14.94 6.04 -8.51
N LYS A 30 -15.29 6.11 -7.22
CA LYS A 30 -16.69 6.20 -6.77
C LYS A 30 -17.39 7.46 -7.32
N ALA A 31 -16.65 8.54 -7.58
CA ALA A 31 -17.15 9.75 -8.21
C ALA A 31 -17.20 9.70 -9.76
N GLY A 32 -16.84 8.55 -10.36
CA GLY A 32 -16.80 8.36 -11.82
C GLY A 32 -15.49 8.77 -12.50
N ASN A 33 -14.49 9.24 -11.74
CA ASN A 33 -13.23 9.75 -12.28
C ASN A 33 -12.18 8.62 -12.41
N TYR A 34 -12.41 7.65 -13.30
CA TYR A 34 -11.60 6.42 -13.34
C TYR A 34 -10.14 6.63 -13.77
N GLU A 35 -9.86 7.54 -14.71
CA GLU A 35 -8.48 7.80 -15.16
C GLU A 35 -7.60 8.32 -14.01
N GLU A 36 -8.12 9.25 -13.22
CA GLU A 36 -7.39 9.78 -12.06
C GLU A 36 -7.25 8.72 -10.96
N ALA A 37 -8.27 7.88 -10.75
CA ALA A 37 -8.17 6.75 -9.82
C ALA A 37 -7.04 5.78 -10.22
N GLU A 38 -6.91 5.43 -11.49
CA GLU A 38 -5.83 4.57 -11.98
C GLU A 38 -4.45 5.21 -11.79
N LYS A 39 -4.35 6.52 -12.01
CA LYS A 39 -3.12 7.28 -11.75
C LYS A 39 -2.73 7.23 -10.28
N MET A 40 -3.69 7.42 -9.37
CA MET A 40 -3.46 7.30 -7.92
C MET A 40 -2.99 5.88 -7.53
N ILE A 41 -3.59 4.81 -8.08
CA ILE A 41 -3.10 3.43 -7.86
C ILE A 41 -1.64 3.28 -8.29
N LYS A 42 -1.26 3.86 -9.42
CA LYS A 42 0.11 3.80 -9.94
C LYS A 42 1.09 4.57 -9.06
N GLU A 43 0.71 5.78 -8.64
CA GLU A 43 1.51 6.60 -7.73
C GLU A 43 1.71 5.90 -6.39
N GLY A 44 0.63 5.40 -5.78
CA GLY A 44 0.70 4.62 -4.54
C GLY A 44 1.57 3.37 -4.69
N SER A 45 1.51 2.68 -5.84
CA SER A 45 2.34 1.49 -6.10
C SER A 45 3.83 1.83 -6.19
N ASN A 46 4.18 2.99 -6.76
CA ASN A 46 5.57 3.45 -6.83
C ASN A 46 6.13 3.78 -5.44
N VAL A 47 5.31 4.39 -4.56
CA VAL A 47 5.69 4.66 -3.18
C VAL A 47 5.80 3.36 -2.38
N PHE A 48 4.81 2.46 -2.50
CA PHE A 48 4.80 1.17 -1.82
C PHE A 48 6.03 0.32 -2.12
N LEU A 49 6.56 0.39 -3.35
CA LEU A 49 7.79 -0.29 -3.72
C LEU A 49 8.98 0.09 -2.82
N GLN A 50 9.01 1.30 -2.27
CA GLN A 50 10.05 1.73 -1.33
C GLN A 50 9.90 1.01 0.02
N ALA A 51 8.67 0.90 0.55
CA ALA A 51 8.37 0.12 1.75
C ALA A 51 8.72 -1.36 1.56
N HIS A 52 8.32 -1.94 0.43
CA HIS A 52 8.58 -3.34 0.11
C HIS A 52 10.07 -3.65 -0.06
N LYS A 53 10.88 -2.72 -0.58
CA LYS A 53 12.33 -2.88 -0.63
C LYS A 53 12.96 -2.90 0.76
N ALA A 54 12.57 -1.97 1.62
CA ALA A 54 13.03 -1.92 3.01
C ALA A 54 12.68 -3.21 3.77
N HIS A 55 11.46 -3.73 3.57
CA HIS A 55 11.04 -5.02 4.12
C HIS A 55 11.83 -6.20 3.55
N ALA A 56 12.05 -6.26 2.23
CA ALA A 56 12.84 -7.32 1.62
C ALA A 56 14.30 -7.34 2.13
N ASP A 57 14.88 -6.17 2.37
CA ASP A 57 16.22 -6.04 2.95
C ASP A 57 16.27 -6.59 4.40
N LEU A 58 15.20 -6.44 5.19
CA LEU A 58 15.10 -7.05 6.52
C LEU A 58 15.06 -8.57 6.44
N ILE A 59 14.25 -9.14 5.54
CA ILE A 59 14.21 -10.60 5.31
C ILE A 59 15.58 -11.13 4.92
N GLN A 60 16.31 -10.42 4.04
CA GLN A 60 17.65 -10.83 3.62
C GLN A 60 18.64 -10.83 4.79
N LYS A 61 18.61 -9.80 5.64
CA LYS A 61 19.45 -9.72 6.84
C LYS A 61 19.14 -10.83 7.84
N GLU A 62 17.86 -11.13 8.06
CA GLU A 62 17.43 -12.23 8.92
C GLU A 62 17.95 -13.58 8.38
N ALA A 63 17.77 -13.83 7.09
CA ALA A 63 18.23 -15.06 6.44
C ALA A 63 19.77 -15.21 6.45
N ALA A 64 20.51 -14.10 6.40
CA ALA A 64 21.97 -14.08 6.51
C ALA A 64 22.49 -14.30 7.95
N GLY A 65 21.62 -14.20 8.96
CA GLY A 65 22.02 -14.23 10.37
C GLY A 65 22.58 -12.90 10.87
N ASP A 66 22.45 -11.82 10.10
CA ASP A 66 22.93 -10.48 10.43
C ASP A 66 21.95 -9.69 11.30
N MET A 67 20.74 -10.22 11.50
CA MET A 67 19.72 -9.61 12.34
C MET A 67 19.96 -9.97 13.81
N THR A 68 20.60 -9.05 14.54
CA THR A 68 20.92 -9.24 15.96
C THR A 68 19.81 -8.79 16.91
N GLU A 69 18.81 -8.06 16.40
CA GLU A 69 17.71 -7.54 17.20
C GLU A 69 16.51 -8.48 17.20
N THR A 70 15.94 -8.73 18.38
CA THR A 70 14.67 -9.45 18.50
C THR A 70 13.53 -8.63 17.93
N PRO A 71 12.57 -9.25 17.21
CA PRO A 71 11.35 -8.56 16.77
C PRO A 71 10.68 -7.81 17.93
N ASN A 72 10.51 -6.50 17.76
CA ASN A 72 9.92 -5.62 18.75
C ASN A 72 8.55 -5.09 18.26
N LEU A 73 7.82 -4.40 19.14
CA LEU A 73 6.49 -3.89 18.81
C LEU A 73 6.51 -2.92 17.62
N LEU A 74 7.60 -2.17 17.45
CA LEU A 74 7.74 -1.22 16.34
C LEU A 74 7.89 -1.94 14.99
N LEU A 75 8.68 -3.02 14.93
CA LEU A 75 8.80 -3.86 13.74
C LEU A 75 7.46 -4.53 13.42
N ILE A 76 6.79 -5.13 14.41
CA ILE A 76 5.47 -5.73 14.22
C ILE A 76 4.49 -4.70 13.65
N HIS A 77 4.49 -3.47 14.19
CA HIS A 77 3.64 -2.40 13.68
C HIS A 77 3.98 -1.99 12.24
N ALA A 78 5.27 -1.95 11.88
CA ALA A 78 5.70 -1.64 10.53
C ALA A 78 5.22 -2.70 9.52
N GLU A 79 5.37 -3.97 9.87
CA GLU A 79 4.89 -5.11 9.07
C GLU A 79 3.36 -5.09 8.91
N ASP A 80 2.62 -4.79 10.00
CA ASP A 80 1.17 -4.63 9.96
C ASP A 80 0.73 -3.50 9.00
N GLN A 81 1.42 -2.35 9.01
CA GLN A 81 1.11 -1.25 8.09
C GLN A 81 1.42 -1.62 6.64
N LEU A 82 2.54 -2.30 6.39
CA LEU A 82 2.92 -2.76 5.05
C LEU A 82 1.85 -3.69 4.47
N MET A 83 1.47 -4.73 5.20
CA MET A 83 0.46 -5.69 4.74
C MET A 83 -0.92 -5.06 4.60
N ALA A 84 -1.29 -4.13 5.48
CA ALA A 84 -2.53 -3.38 5.35
C ALA A 84 -2.55 -2.50 4.08
N ALA A 85 -1.42 -1.89 3.70
CA ALA A 85 -1.31 -1.11 2.47
C ALA A 85 -1.41 -2.00 1.22
N GLU A 86 -0.77 -3.17 1.22
CA GLU A 86 -0.87 -4.14 0.12
C GLU A 86 -2.29 -4.66 -0.07
N THR A 87 -2.93 -5.07 1.02
CA THR A 87 -4.32 -5.53 0.99
C THR A 87 -5.25 -4.42 0.50
N CYS A 88 -5.02 -3.17 0.94
CA CYS A 88 -5.78 -2.01 0.49
C CYS A 88 -5.65 -1.79 -1.02
N LYS A 89 -4.45 -1.96 -1.61
CA LYS A 89 -4.26 -1.89 -3.07
C LYS A 89 -5.10 -2.92 -3.81
N ILE A 90 -5.04 -4.18 -3.37
CA ILE A 90 -5.77 -5.29 -4.01
C ILE A 90 -7.27 -4.97 -4.02
N LEU A 91 -7.81 -4.59 -2.86
CA LEU A 91 -9.22 -4.22 -2.74
C LEU A 91 -9.57 -2.96 -3.53
N ALA A 92 -8.67 -1.98 -3.60
CA ALA A 92 -8.89 -0.76 -4.35
C ALA A 92 -9.08 -1.03 -5.84
N VAL A 93 -8.25 -1.89 -6.43
CA VAL A 93 -8.37 -2.29 -7.84
C VAL A 93 -9.72 -2.97 -8.10
N GLU A 94 -10.09 -3.96 -7.29
CA GLU A 94 -11.37 -4.67 -7.42
C GLU A 94 -12.58 -3.74 -7.26
N LEU A 95 -12.50 -2.76 -6.35
CA LEU A 95 -13.55 -1.77 -6.14
C LEU A 95 -13.67 -0.79 -7.32
N ILE A 96 -12.55 -0.36 -7.90
CA ILE A 96 -12.54 0.51 -9.09
C ILE A 96 -13.24 -0.20 -10.25
N ASP A 97 -12.91 -1.48 -10.50
CA ASP A 97 -13.55 -2.28 -11.54
C ASP A 97 -15.04 -2.51 -11.27
N THR A 98 -15.40 -2.70 -10.00
CA THR A 98 -16.80 -2.78 -9.57
C THR A 98 -17.55 -1.49 -9.87
N TYR A 99 -17.00 -0.32 -9.55
CA TYR A 99 -17.63 0.98 -9.85
C TYR A 99 -17.79 1.21 -11.35
N LYS A 100 -16.80 0.84 -12.18
CA LYS A 100 -16.93 0.90 -13.64
C LYS A 100 -18.10 0.05 -14.14
N ARG A 101 -18.25 -1.17 -13.62
CA ARG A 101 -19.37 -2.05 -13.99
C ARG A 101 -20.71 -1.47 -13.59
N ILE A 102 -20.81 -0.88 -12.39
CA ILE A 102 -22.03 -0.22 -11.90
C ILE A 102 -22.42 0.94 -12.84
N SER A 103 -21.49 1.84 -13.17
CA SER A 103 -21.81 2.97 -14.04
C SER A 103 -22.18 2.57 -15.47
N ILE A 104 -21.62 1.48 -16.01
CA ILE A 104 -22.06 0.90 -17.29
C ILE A 104 -23.51 0.39 -17.19
N LEU A 105 -23.92 -0.19 -16.07
CA LEU A 105 -25.29 -0.65 -15.86
C LEU A 105 -26.26 0.52 -15.70
N GLU A 106 -25.92 1.52 -14.89
CA GLU A 106 -26.73 2.74 -14.70
C GLU A 106 -26.94 3.47 -16.02
N ALA A 107 -25.93 3.54 -16.89
CA ALA A 107 -26.04 4.15 -18.21
C ALA A 107 -26.93 3.38 -19.21
N LYS A 108 -27.23 2.10 -18.96
CA LYS A 108 -28.18 1.31 -19.78
C LYS A 108 -29.63 1.49 -19.34
N GLU A 109 -29.84 1.94 -18.11
CA GLU A 109 -31.16 2.18 -17.53
C GLU A 109 -31.63 3.63 -17.70
N ALA A 110 -30.73 4.54 -18.10
CA ALA A 110 -30.99 5.94 -18.42
C ALA A 110 -31.38 6.14 -19.89
#